data_AF-A0AA35I769-F1
#
_entry.id   AF-A0AA35I769-F1
#
_cell.length_a   1.000
_cell.length_b   1.000
_cell.length_c   1.000
_cell.angle_alpha   90.00
_cell.angle_beta   90.00
_cell.angle_gamma   90.00
#
_symmetry.space_group_name_H-M   'P 1'
#
loop_
_entity.id
_entity.type
_entity.pdbx_description
1 polymer ?
#
loop_
_entity_poly.entity_id
_entity_poly.type
_entity_poly.pdbx_seq_one_letter_code
_entity_poly.pdbx_strand_id
1 'polypeptide(L)' 'MTDQKRLSSIQSYAWTLELLGEALVQHDEMLECEHNPQLSFRNTAGIHQAIRIISRLASEQCGKVISQNDLDLAD' A
#
# COMPACT_ATOMS: atom_id res chain seq x y z
N MET A 1 3.61 -7.73 -19.31
CA MET A 1 4.51 -6.96 -18.42
C MET A 1 5.61 -7.93 -18.00
N THR A 2 6.89 -7.53 -18.09
CA THR A 2 8.01 -8.41 -17.69
C THR A 2 8.06 -8.55 -16.17
N ASP A 3 8.67 -9.62 -15.67
CA ASP A 3 8.76 -9.86 -14.22
C ASP A 3 9.54 -8.77 -13.51
N GLN A 4 10.58 -8.23 -14.14
CA GLN A 4 11.29 -7.05 -13.63
C GLN A 4 10.36 -5.84 -13.43
N LYS A 5 9.44 -5.59 -14.37
CA LYS A 5 8.45 -4.50 -14.23
C LYS A 5 7.45 -4.80 -13.11
N ARG A 6 7.09 -6.07 -12.90
CA ARG A 6 6.22 -6.49 -11.79
C ARG A 6 6.89 -6.29 -10.44
N LEU A 7 8.13 -6.76 -10.29
CA LEU A 7 8.91 -6.59 -9.07
C LEU A 7 9.11 -5.11 -8.73
N SER A 8 9.45 -4.28 -9.72
CA SER A 8 9.54 -2.82 -9.54
C SER A 8 8.21 -2.18 -9.12
N SER A 9 7.08 -2.66 -9.66
CA SER A 9 5.75 -2.20 -9.23
C SER A 9 5.44 -2.60 -7.79
N ILE A 10 5.74 -3.85 -7.41
CA ILE A 10 5.55 -4.37 -6.04
C ILE A 10 6.39 -3.56 -5.05
N GLN A 11 7.66 -3.29 -5.37
CA GLN A 11 8.53 -2.45 -4.54
C GLN A 11 7.95 -1.05 -4.35
N SER A 12 7.45 -0.44 -5.42
CA SER A 12 6.82 0.87 -5.35
C SER A 12 5.57 0.87 -4.47
N TYR A 13 4.75 -0.19 -4.55
CA TYR A 13 3.59 -0.36 -3.68
C TYR A 13 3.98 -0.57 -2.21
N ALA A 14 5.01 -1.36 -1.94
CA ALA A 14 5.52 -1.58 -0.59
C ALA A 14 5.99 -0.27 0.05
N TRP A 15 6.80 0.51 -0.68
CA TRP A 15 7.26 1.83 -0.25
C TRP A 15 6.10 2.80 0.01
N THR A 16 5.10 2.78 -0.88
CA THR A 16 3.90 3.62 -0.70
C THR A 16 3.13 3.23 0.55
N LEU A 17 3.00 1.94 0.86
CA LEU A 17 2.34 1.46 2.07
C LEU A 17 3.08 1.87 3.34
N GLU A 18 4.41 1.83 3.33
CA GLU A 18 5.25 2.31 4.44
C GLU A 18 4.98 3.80 4.73
N LEU A 19 5.06 4.66 3.70
CA LEU A 19 4.79 6.09 3.85
C LEU A 19 3.35 6.39 4.32
N LEU A 20 2.36 5.66 3.81
CA LEU A 20 0.97 5.83 4.26
C LEU A 20 0.78 5.37 5.72
N GLY A 21 1.50 4.33 6.14
CA GLY A 21 1.53 3.87 7.52
C GLY A 21 2.16 4.89 8.46
N GLU A 22 3.30 5.46 8.08
CA GLU A 22 3.95 6.55 8.83
C GLU A 22 3.03 7.78 8.95
N ALA A 23 2.35 8.15 7.86
CA ALA A 23 1.41 9.27 7.87
C ALA A 23 0.23 9.03 8.83
N LEU A 24 -0.26 7.79 8.97
CA LEU A 24 -1.29 7.47 9.96
C LEU A 24 -0.80 7.68 11.40
N VAL A 25 0.41 7.20 11.71
CA VAL A 25 0.99 7.32 13.06
C VAL A 25 1.24 8.80 13.40
N GLN A 26 1.83 9.57 12.48
CA GLN A 26 2.07 11.00 12.69
C GLN A 26 0.77 11.79 12.86
N HIS A 27 -0.30 11.42 12.14
CA HIS A 27 -1.62 12.05 12.31
C HIS A 27 -2.27 11.70 13.65
N ASP A 28 -2.06 10.49 14.17
CA ASP A 28 -2.54 10.09 15.51
C ASP A 28 -1.86 10.92 16.61
N GLU A 29 -0.54 11.15 16.49
CA GLU A 29 0.22 12.03 17.40
C GLU A 29 -0.23 13.51 17.30
N MET A 30 -0.55 14.00 16.10
CA MET A 30 -1.02 15.39 15.89
C MET A 30 -2.46 15.63 16.38
N LEU A 31 -3.30 14.60 16.36
CA LEU A 31 -4.71 14.65 16.79
C LEU A 31 -4.87 15.02 18.26
N GLU A 32 -3.88 14.71 19.10
CA GLU A 32 -3.86 15.15 20.50
C GLU A 32 -3.72 16.69 20.64
N CYS A 33 -3.33 17.40 19.57
CA CYS A 33 -3.04 18.83 19.54
C CYS A 33 -4.05 19.68 18.73
N GLU A 34 -4.77 19.10 17.77
CA GLU A 34 -5.66 19.85 16.86
C GLU A 34 -7.14 19.91 17.29
N HIS A 35 -7.73 21.12 17.25
CA HIS A 35 -9.11 21.39 17.65
C HIS A 35 -10.18 21.09 16.56
N ASN A 36 -9.83 20.38 15.47
CA ASN A 36 -10.78 20.06 14.37
C ASN A 36 -10.89 18.55 14.07
N PRO A 37 -11.73 17.82 14.84
CA PRO A 37 -11.82 16.37 14.76
C PRO A 37 -12.38 15.84 13.42
N GLN A 38 -13.19 16.62 12.70
CA GLN A 38 -13.80 16.15 11.45
C GLN A 38 -12.81 16.13 10.27
N LEU A 39 -11.93 17.14 10.17
CA LEU A 39 -10.92 17.18 9.11
C LEU A 39 -9.92 16.03 9.29
N SER A 40 -9.56 15.74 10.54
CA SER A 40 -8.65 14.65 10.86
C SER A 40 -9.24 13.26 10.60
N PHE A 41 -10.50 13.02 10.99
CA PHE A 41 -11.19 11.75 10.65
C PHE A 41 -11.24 11.51 9.14
N ARG A 42 -11.53 12.55 8.36
CA ARG A 42 -11.55 12.47 6.90
C ARG A 42 -10.17 12.17 6.31
N ASN A 43 -9.11 12.75 6.86
CA ASN A 43 -7.73 12.49 6.44
C ASN A 43 -7.33 11.04 6.74
N THR A 44 -7.56 10.56 7.96
CA THR A 44 -7.29 9.17 8.37
C THR A 44 -8.08 8.18 7.52
N ALA A 45 -9.36 8.44 7.26
CA ALA A 45 -10.18 7.59 6.39
C ALA A 45 -9.66 7.56 4.95
N GLY A 46 -9.19 8.71 4.42
CA GLY A 46 -8.58 8.80 3.10
C GLY A 46 -7.28 8.00 3.00
N ILE A 47 -6.39 8.13 3.98
CA ILE A 47 -5.13 7.37 4.03
C ILE A 47 -5.41 5.87 4.15
N HIS A 48 -6.34 5.48 5.03
CA HIS A 48 -6.76 4.08 5.15
C HIS A 48 -7.34 3.52 3.84
N GLN A 49 -8.13 4.32 3.11
CA GLN A 49 -8.64 3.91 1.80
C GLN A 49 -7.50 3.74 0.78
N ALA A 50 -6.52 4.63 0.77
CA ALA A 50 -5.33 4.52 -0.08
C ALA A 50 -4.55 3.23 0.22
N ILE A 51 -4.30 2.94 1.51
CA ILE A 51 -3.65 1.70 1.96
C ILE A 51 -4.39 0.48 1.40
N ARG A 52 -5.72 0.41 1.58
CA ARG A 52 -6.53 -0.71 1.08
C ARG A 52 -6.39 -0.93 -0.43
N ILE A 53 -6.37 0.15 -1.21
CA ILE A 53 -6.23 0.08 -2.67
C ILE A 53 -4.83 -0.41 -3.05
N ILE A 54 -3.78 0.18 -2.47
CA ILE A 54 -2.40 -0.18 -2.78
C ILE A 54 -2.09 -1.61 -2.33
N SER A 55 -2.57 -2.05 -1.17
CA SER A 55 -2.41 -3.44 -0.70
C SER A 55 -3.06 -4.44 -1.67
N ARG A 56 -4.23 -4.12 -2.21
CA ARG A 56 -4.88 -4.96 -3.23
C ARG A 56 -4.03 -5.03 -4.50
N LEU A 57 -3.54 -3.89 -5.00
CA LEU A 57 -2.70 -3.85 -6.19
C LEU A 57 -1.39 -4.62 -6.00
N ALA A 58 -0.78 -4.51 -4.82
CA ALA A 58 0.40 -5.29 -4.45
C ALA A 58 0.11 -6.79 -4.46
N SER A 59 -0.96 -7.23 -3.80
CA SER A 59 -1.39 -8.63 -3.79
C SER A 59 -1.64 -9.17 -5.20
N GLU A 60 -2.33 -8.40 -6.05
CA GLU A 60 -2.58 -8.77 -7.44
C GLU A 60 -1.29 -8.90 -8.27
N GLN A 61 -0.27 -8.08 -8.02
CA GLN A 61 1.02 -8.23 -8.71
C GLN A 61 1.84 -9.40 -8.15
N CYS A 62 1.84 -9.62 -6.84
CA CYS A 62 2.50 -10.76 -6.20
C CYS A 62 1.92 -12.08 -6.72
N GLY A 63 0.59 -12.21 -6.78
CA GLY A 63 -0.07 -13.40 -7.30
C GLY A 63 0.35 -13.73 -8.74
N LYS A 64 0.50 -12.70 -9.59
CA LYS A 64 0.96 -12.89 -10.97
C LYS A 64 2.41 -13.38 -11.05
N VAL A 65 3.29 -12.90 -10.17
CA VAL A 65 4.69 -13.39 -10.09
C VAL A 65 4.73 -14.85 -9.63
N ILE A 66 3.94 -15.20 -8.61
CA ILE A 66 3.87 -16.58 -8.09
C ILE A 66 3.36 -17.54 -9.16
N SER A 67 2.22 -17.22 -9.80
CA SER A 67 1.65 -18.08 -10.84
C SER A 67 2.55 -18.25 -12.07
N GLN A 68 3.39 -17.26 -12.39
CA GLN A 68 4.37 -17.39 -13.48
C GLN A 68 5.56 -18.28 -13.08
N ASN A 69 6.07 -18.15 -11.86
CA ASN A 69 7.12 -19.05 -11.36
C ASN A 69 6.65 -20.51 -11.29
N ASP A 70 5.40 -20.76 -10.92
CA ASP A 70 4.84 -22.11 -10.88
C ASP A 70 4.72 -22.74 -12.28
N LEU A 71 4.50 -21.91 -13.32
CA LEU A 71 4.49 -22.36 -14.72
C LEU A 71 5.91 -22.65 -15.23
N ASP A 72 6.89 -21.82 -14.90
CA ASP A 72 8.29 -22.00 -15.31
C ASP A 72 8.97 -23.21 -14.63
N LEU A 73 8.45 -23.69 -13.50
CA LEU A 73 8.94 -24.88 -12.79
C LEU A 73 8.24 -26.18 -13.23
N ALA A 74 7.19 -26.10 -14.04
CA ALA A 74 6.40 -27.25 -14.51
C ALA A 74 6.83 -27.76 -15.91
N ASP A 75 7.70 -27.03 -16.61
CA ASP A 75 8.39 -27.42 -17.86
C ASP A 75 9.83 -27.91 -17.59
#